data_AF-A0A7S3I0X7-F1
#
_entry.id   AF-A0A7S3I0X7-F1
#
_cell.length_a   1.000
_cell.length_b   1.000
_cell.length_c   1.000
_cell.angle_alpha   90.00
_cell.angle_beta   90.00
_cell.angle_gamma   90.00
#
_symmetry.space_group_name_H-M   'P 1'
#
loop_
_entity.id
_entity.type
_entity.pdbx_description
1 polymer ?
#
loop_
_entity_poly.entity_id
_entity_poly.type
_entity_poly.pdbx_seq_one_letter_code
_entity_poly.pdbx_strand_id
1 'polypeptide(L)'
;FLLADIKKLASTKVMFPAATLSKRMFSSAPRRTKLWSFHKEKMGAQMVDFAGYHMPVKYPLGGLKEHLHCRASCGLFDVSHMGQVRVKGSDAARFLEKVTVVDTQALAPGQASLSLIMLESGGIKDDCIVTKVSDDEYFVVLNAGCKETDLAHWAEHKTADMDVGFHYSEDNSLVAVQGPKSQHLLERVLGLASGSLTQ
;
A
#
# COMPACT_ATOMS: atom_id res chain seq x y z
N PHE A 1 -29.38 -18.56 33.51
CA PHE A 1 -29.66 -18.35 32.07
C PHE A 1 -28.38 -18.31 31.24
N LEU A 2 -27.46 -19.21 31.57
CA LEU A 2 -26.20 -19.49 30.88
C LEU A 2 -26.13 -21.01 30.93
N LEU A 3 -26.21 -21.71 29.79
CA LEU A 3 -26.02 -23.17 29.55
C LEU A 3 -26.86 -23.73 28.39
N ALA A 4 -27.70 -22.94 27.71
CA ALA A 4 -28.55 -23.43 26.62
C ALA A 4 -27.93 -23.39 25.20
N ASP A 5 -26.87 -22.61 24.96
CA ASP A 5 -26.38 -22.39 23.58
C ASP A 5 -25.17 -23.22 23.15
N ILE A 6 -24.60 -24.06 24.03
CA ILE A 6 -23.42 -24.87 23.69
C ILE A 6 -23.79 -26.23 23.04
N LYS A 7 -25.06 -26.66 23.09
CA LYS A 7 -25.50 -27.95 22.52
C LYS A 7 -25.98 -27.91 21.06
N LYS A 8 -26.08 -26.72 20.43
CA LYS A 8 -26.50 -26.60 19.02
C LYS A 8 -25.37 -26.73 17.98
N LEU A 9 -24.10 -26.74 18.40
CA LEU A 9 -22.95 -26.84 17.49
C LEU A 9 -22.41 -28.27 17.27
N ALA A 10 -22.95 -29.30 17.92
CA ALA A 10 -22.36 -30.65 17.91
C ALA A 10 -23.12 -31.70 17.07
N SER A 11 -24.14 -31.34 16.28
CA SER A 11 -24.90 -32.32 15.49
C SER A 11 -25.34 -31.78 14.14
N THR A 12 -24.40 -31.56 13.23
CA THR A 12 -24.73 -31.48 11.80
C THR A 12 -23.63 -32.16 11.00
N LYS A 13 -23.91 -33.37 10.50
CA LYS A 13 -23.07 -34.05 9.52
C LYS A 13 -22.99 -33.17 8.27
N VAL A 14 -21.82 -32.59 8.01
CA VAL A 14 -21.54 -31.90 6.74
C VAL A 14 -21.24 -32.96 5.69
N MET A 15 -22.19 -33.13 4.79
CA MET A 15 -22.09 -33.96 3.59
C MET A 15 -21.81 -33.00 2.44
N PHE A 16 -20.64 -33.10 1.79
CA PHE A 16 -20.27 -32.23 0.67
C PHE A 16 -21.04 -32.65 -0.60
N PRO A 17 -21.87 -31.77 -1.20
CA PRO A 17 -22.43 -32.01 -2.52
C PRO A 17 -21.45 -31.52 -3.60
N ALA A 18 -21.46 -32.23 -4.72
CA ALA A 18 -20.68 -31.95 -5.91
C ALA A 18 -20.85 -30.51 -6.45
N ALA A 19 -19.77 -30.03 -7.06
CA ALA A 19 -19.57 -28.71 -7.65
C ALA A 19 -20.84 -28.07 -8.22
N THR A 20 -21.35 -27.05 -7.52
CA THR A 20 -22.27 -26.08 -8.09
C THR A 20 -21.51 -24.78 -8.25
N LEU A 21 -21.41 -24.31 -9.50
CA LEU A 21 -20.78 -23.05 -9.92
C LEU A 21 -21.19 -21.93 -8.95
N SER A 22 -20.27 -21.51 -8.07
CA SER A 22 -20.56 -20.46 -7.09
C SER A 22 -20.74 -19.14 -7.84
N LYS A 23 -21.97 -18.64 -7.76
CA LYS A 23 -22.39 -17.25 -7.98
C LYS A 23 -21.21 -16.29 -7.88
N ARG A 24 -20.93 -15.52 -8.95
CA ARG A 24 -20.04 -14.34 -8.88
C ARG A 24 -20.43 -13.55 -7.65
N MET A 25 -19.61 -13.58 -6.60
CA MET A 25 -19.76 -12.66 -5.49
C MET A 25 -19.68 -11.28 -6.11
N PHE A 26 -20.73 -10.47 -5.93
CA PHE A 26 -20.72 -9.09 -6.36
C PHE A 26 -19.49 -8.45 -5.72
N SER A 27 -18.52 -8.06 -6.55
CA SER A 27 -17.43 -7.18 -6.14
C SER A 27 -18.08 -5.99 -5.44
N SER A 28 -17.74 -5.75 -4.17
CA SER A 28 -18.11 -4.52 -3.49
C SER A 28 -17.71 -3.34 -4.37
N ALA A 29 -18.51 -2.27 -4.39
CA ALA A 29 -18.20 -1.11 -5.21
C ALA A 29 -16.75 -0.63 -4.96
N PRO A 30 -15.95 -0.40 -6.01
CA PRO A 30 -14.55 -0.04 -5.85
C PRO A 30 -14.41 1.27 -5.06
N ARG A 31 -13.41 1.30 -4.18
CA ARG A 31 -13.05 2.48 -3.38
C ARG A 31 -12.60 3.62 -4.30
N ARG A 32 -12.70 4.87 -3.81
CA ARG A 32 -12.25 6.07 -4.54
C ARG A 32 -11.09 6.72 -3.77
N THR A 33 -10.06 7.16 -4.48
CA THR A 33 -9.02 8.01 -3.88
C THR A 33 -9.58 9.41 -3.62
N LYS A 34 -8.92 10.20 -2.77
CA LYS A 34 -9.31 11.60 -2.53
C LYS A 34 -9.20 12.47 -3.82
N LEU A 35 -8.40 12.04 -4.79
CA LEU A 35 -8.24 12.69 -6.10
C LEU A 35 -9.20 12.17 -7.18
N TRP A 36 -10.14 11.28 -6.83
CA TRP A 36 -11.03 10.65 -7.81
C TRP A 36 -11.86 11.65 -8.63
N SER A 37 -12.45 12.67 -7.99
CA SER A 37 -13.26 13.68 -8.69
C SER A 37 -12.41 14.52 -9.64
N PHE A 38 -11.17 14.83 -9.26
CA PHE A 38 -10.22 15.49 -10.14
C PHE A 38 -9.97 14.66 -11.41
N HIS A 39 -9.67 13.36 -11.25
CA HIS A 39 -9.42 12.48 -12.40
C HIS A 39 -10.64 12.35 -13.31
N LYS A 40 -11.80 12.04 -12.73
CA LYS A 40 -13.00 11.72 -13.51
C LYS A 40 -13.69 12.94 -14.08
N GLU A 41 -13.90 13.97 -13.27
CA GLU A 41 -14.77 15.10 -13.60
C GLU A 41 -14.00 16.25 -14.23
N LYS A 42 -12.78 16.54 -13.74
CA LYS A 42 -11.96 17.65 -14.25
C LYS A 42 -11.10 17.25 -15.42
N MET A 43 -10.47 16.08 -15.34
CA MET A 43 -9.50 15.63 -16.35
C MET A 43 -10.09 14.67 -17.39
N GLY A 44 -11.34 14.21 -17.20
CA GLY A 44 -12.01 13.32 -18.15
C GLY A 44 -11.35 11.95 -18.29
N ALA A 45 -10.71 11.46 -17.23
CA ALA A 45 -10.00 10.18 -17.26
C ALA A 45 -10.95 9.00 -17.51
N GLN A 46 -10.46 8.02 -18.26
CA GLN A 46 -11.06 6.70 -18.31
C GLN A 46 -10.68 5.97 -17.02
N MET A 47 -11.67 5.51 -16.27
CA MET A 47 -11.49 4.85 -14.98
C MET A 47 -11.67 3.34 -15.11
N VAL A 48 -10.93 2.58 -14.32
CA VAL A 48 -10.98 1.11 -14.25
C VAL A 48 -10.92 0.63 -12.81
N ASP A 49 -11.38 -0.59 -12.59
CA ASP A 49 -11.24 -1.27 -11.31
C ASP A 49 -9.84 -1.87 -11.21
N PHE A 50 -9.05 -1.37 -10.26
CA PHE A 50 -7.69 -1.82 -10.01
C PHE A 50 -7.49 -2.02 -8.50
N ALA A 51 -7.21 -3.25 -8.08
CA ALA A 51 -6.98 -3.61 -6.67
C ALA A 51 -8.10 -3.14 -5.70
N GLY A 52 -9.35 -3.16 -6.15
CA GLY A 52 -10.50 -2.68 -5.36
C GLY A 52 -10.65 -1.16 -5.31
N TYR A 53 -9.96 -0.41 -6.16
CA TYR A 53 -10.07 1.05 -6.33
C TYR A 53 -10.49 1.41 -7.75
N HIS A 54 -11.17 2.54 -7.90
CA HIS A 54 -11.53 3.11 -9.18
C HIS A 54 -10.44 4.11 -9.60
N MET A 55 -9.48 3.64 -10.43
CA MET A 55 -8.25 4.36 -10.78
C MET A 55 -8.25 4.82 -12.24
N PRO A 56 -7.57 5.93 -12.60
CA PRO A 56 -7.46 6.38 -13.98
C PRO A 56 -6.49 5.49 -14.77
N VAL A 57 -6.96 4.83 -15.84
CA VAL A 57 -6.10 4.02 -16.74
C VAL A 57 -5.44 4.86 -17.83
N LYS A 58 -6.14 5.90 -18.28
CA LYS A 58 -5.63 6.89 -19.25
C LYS A 58 -6.48 8.15 -19.22
N TYR A 59 -5.87 9.26 -19.58
CA TYR A 59 -6.50 10.55 -19.82
C TYR A 59 -6.81 10.73 -21.32
N PRO A 60 -7.55 11.79 -21.73
CA PRO A 60 -7.92 12.01 -23.13
C PRO A 60 -6.75 12.04 -24.11
N LEU A 61 -5.55 12.38 -23.63
CA LEU A 61 -4.33 12.37 -24.43
C LEU A 61 -3.90 10.95 -24.85
N GLY A 62 -4.24 9.93 -24.06
CA GLY A 62 -3.94 8.52 -24.29
C GLY A 62 -2.61 8.06 -23.68
N GLY A 63 -2.57 6.78 -23.25
CA GLY A 63 -1.46 6.22 -22.46
C GLY A 63 -0.08 6.29 -23.13
N LEU A 64 0.01 6.15 -24.46
CA LEU A 64 1.29 6.30 -25.18
C LEU A 64 1.83 7.74 -25.06
N LYS A 65 0.96 8.75 -25.20
CA LYS A 65 1.39 10.14 -25.08
C LYS A 65 1.72 10.52 -23.64
N GLU A 66 1.01 9.96 -22.65
CA GLU A 66 1.37 10.10 -21.23
C GLU A 66 2.75 9.50 -20.94
N HIS A 67 3.03 8.30 -21.48
CA HIS A 67 4.34 7.67 -21.36
C HIS A 67 5.44 8.54 -21.97
N LEU A 68 5.27 8.99 -23.21
CA LEU A 68 6.24 9.86 -23.89
C LEU A 68 6.42 11.20 -23.17
N HIS A 69 5.35 11.77 -22.60
CA HIS A 69 5.42 12.99 -21.80
C HIS A 69 6.25 12.78 -20.52
N CYS A 70 6.05 11.67 -19.81
CA CYS A 70 6.85 11.33 -18.63
C CYS A 70 8.34 11.15 -18.99
N ARG A 71 8.63 10.53 -20.14
CA ARG A 71 10.01 10.36 -20.63
C ARG A 71 10.70 11.67 -21.00
N ALA A 72 10.00 12.60 -21.63
CA ALA A 72 10.58 13.87 -22.10
C ALA A 72 10.47 15.03 -21.10
N SER A 73 9.59 14.91 -20.09
CA SER A 73 9.21 16.00 -19.19
C SER A 73 8.95 15.49 -17.78
N CYS A 74 7.69 15.52 -17.32
CA CYS A 74 7.28 15.11 -15.98
C CYS A 74 5.83 14.61 -16.00
N GLY A 75 5.59 13.38 -15.56
CA GLY A 75 4.27 12.82 -15.32
C GLY A 75 3.90 12.89 -13.83
N LEU A 76 2.59 13.03 -13.56
CA LEU A 76 2.01 13.00 -12.23
C LEU A 76 1.11 11.77 -12.11
N PHE A 77 1.35 10.93 -11.10
CA PHE A 77 0.63 9.68 -10.90
C PHE A 77 -0.02 9.67 -9.51
N ASP A 78 -1.33 9.49 -9.46
CA ASP A 78 -2.03 9.22 -8.21
C ASP A 78 -1.85 7.74 -7.82
N VAL A 79 -1.06 7.51 -6.77
CA VAL A 79 -0.80 6.19 -6.20
C VAL A 79 -1.37 6.08 -4.78
N SER A 80 -2.38 6.89 -4.44
CA SER A 80 -3.02 6.93 -3.11
C SER A 80 -3.74 5.63 -2.72
N HIS A 81 -3.91 4.69 -3.66
CA HIS A 81 -4.50 3.38 -3.42
C HIS A 81 -3.53 2.40 -2.73
N MET A 82 -2.23 2.71 -2.71
CA MET A 82 -1.20 1.98 -1.97
C MET A 82 -1.48 2.03 -0.47
N GLY A 83 -1.12 0.96 0.25
CA GLY A 83 -1.25 0.94 1.71
C GLY A 83 -0.18 1.78 2.36
N GLN A 84 -0.55 2.69 3.26
CA GLN A 84 0.37 3.61 3.91
C GLN A 84 0.33 3.35 5.42
N VAL A 85 1.43 2.86 5.99
CA VAL A 85 1.47 2.39 7.38
C VAL A 85 2.61 3.07 8.12
N ARG A 86 2.32 3.69 9.27
CA ARG A 86 3.34 4.08 10.24
C ARG A 86 3.59 2.93 11.21
N VAL A 87 4.85 2.55 11.36
CA VAL A 87 5.30 1.50 12.29
C VAL A 87 6.13 2.16 13.38
N LYS A 88 5.70 2.05 14.64
CA LYS A 88 6.30 2.81 15.74
C LYS A 88 6.47 1.98 17.01
N GLY A 89 7.55 2.22 17.74
CA GLY A 89 7.86 1.58 19.03
C GLY A 89 9.30 1.11 19.07
N SER A 90 9.80 0.80 20.27
CA SER A 90 11.21 0.41 20.46
C SER A 90 11.56 -0.93 19.78
N ASP A 91 10.58 -1.77 19.47
CA ASP A 91 10.74 -3.01 18.70
C ASP A 91 10.45 -2.85 17.19
N ALA A 92 10.18 -1.64 16.69
CA ALA A 92 9.78 -1.43 15.29
C ALA A 92 10.82 -1.95 14.29
N ALA A 93 12.10 -1.66 14.51
CA ALA A 93 13.20 -2.14 13.68
C ALA A 93 13.24 -3.67 13.65
N ARG A 94 13.30 -4.29 14.84
CA ARG A 94 13.34 -5.75 15.02
C ARG A 94 12.12 -6.44 14.39
N PHE A 95 10.94 -5.84 14.50
CA PHE A 95 9.75 -6.36 13.87
C PHE A 95 9.85 -6.32 12.34
N LEU A 96 10.27 -5.20 11.75
CA LEU A 96 10.40 -5.06 10.30
C LEU A 96 11.46 -6.00 9.71
N GLU A 97 12.57 -6.24 10.41
CA GLU A 97 13.58 -7.22 10.02
C GLU A 97 13.11 -8.68 10.18
N LYS A 98 12.08 -8.91 11.01
CA LYS A 98 11.45 -10.22 11.15
C LYS A 98 10.50 -10.52 10.00
N VAL A 99 9.69 -9.55 9.57
CA VAL A 99 8.66 -9.75 8.52
C VAL A 99 9.12 -9.37 7.11
N THR A 100 10.26 -8.69 6.98
CA THR A 100 10.84 -8.31 5.70
C THR A 100 12.35 -8.56 5.65
N VAL A 101 12.97 -8.38 4.47
CA VAL A 101 14.43 -8.50 4.28
C VAL A 101 15.19 -7.17 4.35
N VAL A 102 14.59 -6.13 4.94
CA VAL A 102 15.22 -4.81 5.03
C VAL A 102 16.34 -4.84 6.07
N ASP A 103 17.46 -4.16 5.80
CA ASP A 103 18.46 -3.82 6.82
C ASP A 103 18.10 -2.44 7.39
N THR A 104 17.52 -2.42 8.59
CA THR A 104 17.06 -1.16 9.20
C THR A 104 18.21 -0.32 9.77
N GLN A 105 19.37 -0.94 10.02
CA GLN A 105 20.56 -0.27 10.55
C GLN A 105 21.31 0.47 9.44
N ALA A 106 21.26 -0.05 8.21
CA ALA A 106 21.81 0.62 7.03
C ALA A 106 21.01 1.86 6.59
N LEU A 107 19.77 2.02 7.06
CA LEU A 107 18.93 3.18 6.76
C LEU A 107 19.22 4.34 7.72
N ALA A 108 19.65 5.48 7.17
CA ALA A 108 19.62 6.75 7.89
C ALA A 108 18.19 7.33 7.92
N PRO A 109 17.84 8.19 8.89
CA PRO A 109 16.58 8.92 8.87
C PRO A 109 16.36 9.66 7.53
N GLY A 110 15.17 9.50 6.95
CA GLY A 110 14.82 10.02 5.63
C GLY A 110 15.16 9.09 4.46
N GLN A 111 15.91 8.01 4.69
CA GLN A 111 16.20 7.03 3.64
C GLN A 111 15.13 5.95 3.55
N ALA A 112 14.94 5.45 2.33
CA ALA A 112 14.03 4.38 2.01
C ALA A 112 14.75 3.23 1.28
N SER A 113 14.32 2.00 1.54
CA SER A 113 14.73 0.82 0.79
C SER A 113 13.51 0.05 0.29
N LEU A 114 13.64 -0.50 -0.92
CA LEU A 114 12.79 -1.61 -1.35
C LEU A 114 13.10 -2.82 -0.47
N SER A 115 12.06 -3.53 -0.06
CA SER A 115 12.16 -4.76 0.71
C SER A 115 11.09 -5.75 0.25
N LEU A 116 11.24 -7.00 0.66
CA LEU A 116 10.33 -8.09 0.38
C LEU A 116 9.74 -8.59 1.69
N ILE A 117 8.42 -8.74 1.74
CA ILE A 117 7.71 -9.44 2.80
C ILE A 117 7.84 -10.93 2.53
N MET A 118 8.32 -11.68 3.51
CA MET A 118 8.67 -13.09 3.33
C MET A 118 7.67 -14.00 4.05
N LEU A 119 7.37 -15.14 3.43
CA LEU A 119 6.73 -16.26 4.10
C LEU A 119 7.75 -17.06 4.91
N GLU A 120 7.30 -17.78 5.94
CA GLU A 120 8.16 -18.70 6.71
C GLU A 120 8.84 -19.77 5.85
N SER A 121 8.22 -20.13 4.72
CA SER A 121 8.80 -21.06 3.74
C SER A 121 9.96 -20.49 2.91
N GLY A 122 10.29 -19.20 3.09
CA GLY A 122 11.28 -18.47 2.28
C GLY A 122 10.74 -17.95 0.95
N GLY A 123 9.45 -18.12 0.67
CA GLY A 123 8.79 -17.52 -0.50
C GLY A 123 8.52 -16.02 -0.31
N ILE A 124 8.48 -15.28 -1.41
CA ILE A 124 8.08 -13.86 -1.39
C ILE A 124 6.55 -13.76 -1.30
N LYS A 125 6.05 -13.01 -0.33
CA LYS A 125 4.63 -12.71 -0.17
C LYS A 125 4.23 -11.46 -0.95
N ASP A 126 4.98 -10.38 -0.79
CA ASP A 126 4.78 -9.10 -1.47
C ASP A 126 6.08 -8.27 -1.41
N ASP A 127 6.18 -7.19 -2.18
CA ASP A 127 7.23 -6.17 -2.03
C ASP A 127 6.70 -4.89 -1.37
N CYS A 128 7.57 -4.14 -0.71
CA CYS A 128 7.20 -2.89 -0.04
C CYS A 128 8.37 -1.90 -0.02
N ILE A 129 8.06 -0.62 0.21
CA ILE A 129 9.07 0.41 0.50
C ILE A 129 9.06 0.69 2.00
N VAL A 130 10.21 0.52 2.66
CA VAL A 130 10.41 0.87 4.07
C VAL A 130 11.24 2.13 4.14
N THR A 131 10.72 3.18 4.77
CA THR A 131 11.41 4.46 5.01
C THR A 131 11.67 4.63 6.49
N LYS A 132 12.91 4.92 6.89
CA LYS A 132 13.23 5.25 8.28
C LYS A 132 12.85 6.71 8.55
N VAL A 133 11.95 6.96 9.49
CA VAL A 133 11.55 8.31 9.90
C VAL A 133 12.40 8.77 11.08
N SER A 134 12.57 7.90 12.08
CA SER A 134 13.45 8.05 13.24
C SER A 134 13.88 6.68 13.74
N ASP A 135 14.61 6.58 14.85
CA ASP A 135 15.09 5.28 15.36
C ASP A 135 13.95 4.33 15.77
N ASP A 136 12.84 4.87 16.27
CA ASP A 136 11.67 4.10 16.71
C ASP A 136 10.46 4.26 15.79
N GLU A 137 10.64 4.82 14.58
CA GLU A 137 9.53 5.09 13.67
C GLU A 137 9.90 4.91 12.20
N TYR A 138 9.06 4.15 11.49
CA TYR A 138 9.19 3.84 10.08
C TYR A 138 7.88 4.12 9.35
N PHE A 139 7.99 4.44 8.06
CA PHE A 139 6.86 4.56 7.15
C PHE A 139 6.97 3.49 6.08
N VAL A 140 5.96 2.64 5.96
CA VAL A 140 5.94 1.52 5.03
C VAL A 140 4.81 1.71 4.02
N VAL A 141 5.16 1.55 2.74
CA VAL A 141 4.21 1.58 1.62
C VAL A 141 4.03 0.16 1.08
N LEU A 142 2.80 -0.34 1.12
CA LEU A 142 2.38 -1.69 0.71
C LEU A 142 1.60 -1.65 -0.61
N ASN A 143 1.63 -2.74 -1.39
CA ASN A 143 0.85 -2.82 -2.62
C ASN A 143 -0.66 -2.78 -2.35
N ALA A 144 -1.39 -2.11 -3.24
CA ALA A 144 -2.80 -1.87 -3.05
C ALA A 144 -3.66 -3.14 -2.95
N GLY A 145 -3.30 -4.20 -3.70
CA GLY A 145 -4.02 -5.47 -3.71
C GLY A 145 -3.67 -6.40 -2.55
N CYS A 146 -2.52 -6.18 -1.91
CA CYS A 146 -1.97 -7.08 -0.90
C CYS A 146 -2.10 -6.52 0.53
N LYS A 147 -2.18 -5.19 0.68
CA LYS A 147 -2.12 -4.48 1.98
C LYS A 147 -2.95 -5.07 3.12
N GLU A 148 -4.17 -5.52 2.86
CA GLU A 148 -5.05 -6.09 3.90
C GLU A 148 -4.50 -7.44 4.37
N THR A 149 -4.02 -8.27 3.44
CA THR A 149 -3.39 -9.56 3.75
C THR A 149 -2.00 -9.41 4.36
N ASP A 150 -1.27 -8.35 4.01
CA ASP A 150 0.06 -8.08 4.58
C ASP A 150 -0.06 -7.58 6.01
N LEU A 151 -1.03 -6.70 6.30
CA LEU A 151 -1.33 -6.26 7.66
C LEU A 151 -1.82 -7.40 8.55
N ALA A 152 -2.63 -8.32 8.01
CA ALA A 152 -3.03 -9.52 8.73
C ALA A 152 -1.81 -10.41 9.05
N HIS A 153 -0.92 -10.62 8.06
CA HIS A 153 0.32 -11.36 8.26
C HIS A 153 1.21 -10.70 9.34
N TRP A 154 1.31 -9.37 9.34
CA TRP A 154 2.05 -8.63 10.37
C TRP A 154 1.43 -8.82 11.77
N ALA A 155 0.10 -8.80 11.87
CA ALA A 155 -0.60 -9.04 13.13
C ALA A 155 -0.35 -10.45 13.68
N GLU A 156 -0.23 -11.46 12.82
CA GLU A 156 0.13 -12.83 13.21
C GLU A 156 1.57 -12.94 13.73
N HIS A 157 2.49 -12.12 13.20
CA HIS A 157 3.92 -12.15 13.57
C HIS A 157 4.27 -11.26 14.76
N LYS A 158 3.37 -10.33 15.11
CA LYS A 158 3.49 -9.47 16.28
C LYS A 158 3.12 -10.26 17.53
N THR A 159 4.07 -10.38 18.46
CA THR A 159 3.80 -10.99 19.77
C THR A 159 3.39 -9.93 20.80
N ALA A 160 2.77 -10.37 21.90
CA ALA A 160 2.22 -9.48 22.93
C ALA A 160 3.29 -8.69 23.69
N ASP A 161 4.51 -9.22 23.74
CA ASP A 161 5.70 -8.64 24.38
C ASP A 161 6.44 -7.62 23.51
N MET A 162 6.11 -7.50 22.21
CA MET A 162 6.74 -6.50 21.34
C MET A 162 6.11 -5.12 21.52
N ASP A 163 6.96 -4.13 21.80
CA ASP A 163 6.62 -2.70 21.76
C ASP A 163 6.68 -2.19 20.31
N VAL A 164 5.65 -2.52 19.54
CA VAL A 164 5.46 -2.05 18.17
C VAL A 164 3.97 -1.84 17.87
N GLY A 165 3.63 -0.75 17.21
CA GLY A 165 2.29 -0.43 16.73
C GLY A 165 2.29 -0.09 15.25
N PHE A 166 1.23 -0.48 14.54
CA PHE A 166 1.03 -0.17 13.13
C PHE A 166 -0.21 0.72 12.98
N HIS A 167 -0.03 1.92 12.45
CA HIS A 167 -1.11 2.85 12.15
C HIS A 167 -1.29 2.95 10.63
N TYR A 168 -2.36 2.33 10.14
CA TYR A 168 -2.78 2.43 8.74
C TYR A 168 -3.50 3.76 8.50
N SER A 169 -3.03 4.52 7.51
CA SER A 169 -3.57 5.83 7.19
C SER A 169 -4.52 5.78 5.99
N GLU A 170 -5.81 6.01 6.24
CA GLU A 170 -6.84 6.10 5.19
C GLU A 170 -6.99 7.50 4.58
N ASP A 171 -6.47 8.52 5.26
CA ASP A 171 -6.68 9.91 4.87
C ASP A 171 -5.53 10.51 4.06
N ASN A 172 -4.43 9.78 3.89
CA ASN A 172 -3.30 10.25 3.11
C ASN A 172 -3.50 10.02 1.62
N SER A 173 -3.12 11.02 0.81
CA SER A 173 -2.87 10.83 -0.62
C SER A 173 -1.38 10.63 -0.88
N LEU A 174 -1.07 9.78 -1.85
CA LEU A 174 0.30 9.53 -2.30
C LEU A 174 0.37 9.82 -3.80
N VAL A 175 1.30 10.70 -4.17
CA VAL A 175 1.46 11.17 -5.53
C VAL A 175 2.90 10.98 -5.96
N ALA A 176 3.11 10.34 -7.10
CA ALA A 176 4.43 10.15 -7.70
C ALA A 176 4.63 11.19 -8.81
N VAL A 177 5.72 11.96 -8.71
CA VAL A 177 6.17 12.95 -9.70
C VAL A 177 7.40 12.38 -10.40
N GLN A 178 7.27 12.01 -11.67
CA GLN A 178 8.27 11.17 -12.37
C GLN A 178 8.68 11.79 -13.70
N GLY A 179 9.95 11.65 -14.09
CA GLY A 179 10.49 12.16 -15.35
C GLY A 179 11.68 13.11 -15.17
N PRO A 180 12.45 13.42 -16.22
CA PRO A 180 13.69 14.20 -16.12
C PRO A 180 13.51 15.63 -15.59
N LYS A 181 12.28 16.17 -15.60
CA LYS A 181 11.96 17.52 -15.09
C LYS A 181 11.27 17.51 -13.72
N SER A 182 11.15 16.36 -13.06
CA SER A 182 10.45 16.23 -11.78
C SER A 182 11.08 17.07 -10.66
N GLN A 183 12.41 17.03 -10.53
CA GLN A 183 13.14 17.79 -9.53
C GLN A 183 12.87 19.29 -9.66
N HIS A 184 13.06 19.86 -10.85
CA HIS A 184 12.82 21.27 -11.10
C HIS A 184 11.36 21.67 -10.83
N LEU A 185 10.41 20.81 -11.19
CA LEU A 185 9.00 21.04 -10.90
C LEU A 185 8.73 21.09 -9.40
N LEU A 186 9.26 20.13 -8.63
CA LEU A 186 9.11 20.06 -7.19
C LEU A 186 9.77 21.23 -6.47
N GLU A 187 11.00 21.58 -6.84
CA GLU A 187 11.70 22.75 -6.29
C GLU A 187 10.88 24.02 -6.46
N ARG A 188 10.33 24.24 -7.67
CA ARG A 188 9.50 25.41 -7.95
C ARG A 188 8.20 25.42 -7.16
N VAL A 189 7.49 24.28 -7.08
CA VAL A 189 6.19 24.18 -6.40
C VAL A 189 6.33 24.29 -4.88
N LEU A 190 7.42 23.76 -4.32
CA LEU A 190 7.70 23.76 -2.88
C LEU A 190 8.50 24.98 -2.42
N GLY A 191 8.96 25.84 -3.34
CA GLY A 191 9.78 27.01 -3.00
C GLY A 191 11.18 26.65 -2.49
N LEU A 192 11.75 25.54 -2.97
CA LEU A 192 13.08 25.07 -2.56
C LEU A 192 14.17 25.66 -3.45
N ALA A 193 15.38 25.75 -2.91
CA ALA A 193 16.56 26.13 -3.68
C ALA A 193 16.86 25.11 -4.78
N SER A 194 17.39 25.56 -5.92
CA SER A 194 17.71 24.66 -7.02
C SER A 194 18.84 23.69 -6.65
N GLY A 195 18.66 22.40 -6.96
CA GLY A 195 19.59 21.33 -6.60
C GLY A 195 19.37 20.73 -5.20
N SER A 196 18.39 21.22 -4.42
CA SER A 196 18.25 20.84 -3.01
C SER A 196 17.65 19.44 -2.77
N LEU A 197 16.98 18.86 -3.76
CA LEU A 197 16.36 17.53 -3.65
C LEU A 197 17.33 16.37 -3.96
N THR A 198 18.56 16.68 -4.39
CA THR A 198 19.62 15.71 -4.65
C THR A 198 20.66 15.79 -3.54
N GLN A 199 20.69 14.80 -2.66
CA GLN A 199 21.80 14.48 -1.76
C GLN A 199 22.35 13.10 -2.10
#